data_AF-A0A917LHZ0-F1
#
_entry.id   AF-A0A917LHZ0-F1
#
_cell.length_a   1.000
_cell.length_b   1.000
_cell.length_c   1.000
_cell.angle_alpha   90.00
_cell.angle_beta   90.00
_cell.angle_gamma   90.00
#
_symmetry.space_group_name_H-M   'P 1'
#
loop_
_entity.id
_entity.type
_entity.pdbx_description
1 polymer ?
#
loop_
_entity_poly.entity_id
_entity_poly.type
_entity_poly.pdbx_seq_one_letter_code
_entity_poly.pdbx_strand_id
1 'polypeptide(L)'
;MQILLTVSLLGANAIGLVVVLTLVSVVVPGPNVVTPREYWWVNFIMLPIYLALAFLIGLVYGTTRTVKGLRWAIEDREPTRREQVRTLAMPWRLTRVQILLWTVGSMLFTTAYGTINPGSIPKVAFTVVFGGITVCAFSYLLTEFALRPAAARALEAGDPRRIRMAGVMGRSLLSWLLGTGVPVIGLMIIAIASFIRRDTSSTQFAVAILALGSVTIVFGFLLTFLGGLATTAPIKNVRSGMAAIEKGELDARLQVYDGTELGELQSGFNRMADGLREREKIRDLFGRHVGTEVAEAALAKNPELGGEEREIAVFFIDLVGSTELAASQPPSEVVDLLNRFFHVVVEEVDRHEGFVNKFEGDAALAIFGAPSDIDDPCGKSLAAARCIRDRLLVEVPDCKAAIGVASGRAVAGNIGAKARFEYTVIGDPVNEAARLSELAKSIPGALVASARTIDEAKRAQGWKLGDSVTLRGRSQETQLAIPE
;
A
#
# COMPACT_ATOMS: atom_id res chain seq x y z
N MET A 1 -19.92 13.69 7.39
CA MET A 1 -19.74 12.75 8.53
C MET A 1 -20.61 13.10 9.74
N GLN A 2 -20.51 14.30 10.31
CA GLN A 2 -21.28 14.68 11.50
C GLN A 2 -22.80 14.64 11.31
N ILE A 3 -23.32 15.15 10.19
CA ILE A 3 -24.76 15.07 9.87
C ILE A 3 -25.23 13.62 9.84
N LEU A 4 -24.49 12.74 9.15
CA LEU A 4 -24.79 11.31 9.07
C LEU A 4 -24.83 10.68 10.48
N LEU A 5 -23.83 10.96 11.32
CA LEU A 5 -23.76 10.44 12.69
C LEU A 5 -24.93 10.92 13.55
N THR A 6 -25.23 12.23 13.54
CA THR A 6 -26.36 12.79 14.29
C THR A 6 -27.68 12.20 13.81
N VAL A 7 -27.95 12.21 12.50
CA VAL A 7 -29.20 11.66 11.93
C VAL A 7 -29.36 10.17 12.27
N SER A 8 -28.28 9.39 12.20
CA SER A 8 -28.31 7.95 12.49
C SER A 8 -28.61 7.68 13.97
N LEU A 9 -27.96 8.42 14.87
CA LEU A 9 -28.18 8.30 16.32
C LEU A 9 -29.59 8.75 16.72
N LEU A 10 -30.08 9.84 16.13
CA LEU A 10 -31.45 10.32 16.37
C LEU A 10 -32.48 9.31 15.85
N GLY A 11 -32.27 8.76 14.65
CA GLY A 11 -33.12 7.71 14.09
C GLY A 11 -33.16 6.46 14.97
N ALA A 12 -32.01 5.99 15.45
CA ALA A 12 -31.93 4.82 16.33
C ALA A 12 -32.68 5.03 17.66
N ASN A 13 -32.56 6.22 18.26
CA ASN A 13 -33.29 6.54 19.50
C ASN A 13 -34.79 6.70 19.26
N ALA A 14 -35.20 7.30 18.14
CA ALA A 14 -36.62 7.42 17.78
C ALA A 14 -37.28 6.06 17.53
N ILE A 15 -36.62 5.18 16.78
CA ILE A 15 -37.08 3.79 16.57
C ILE A 15 -37.15 3.07 17.90
N GLY A 16 -36.12 3.20 18.74
CA GLY A 16 -36.09 2.63 20.09
C GLY A 16 -37.25 3.07 20.96
N LEU A 17 -37.58 4.36 20.94
CA LEU A 17 -38.73 4.91 21.66
C LEU A 17 -40.05 4.29 21.17
N VAL A 18 -40.25 4.21 19.85
CA VAL A 18 -41.45 3.59 19.26
C VAL A 18 -41.56 2.12 19.67
N VAL A 19 -40.44 1.38 19.65
CA VAL A 19 -40.38 -0.01 20.11
C VAL A 19 -40.75 -0.12 21.58
N VAL A 20 -40.16 0.70 22.46
CA VAL A 20 -40.44 0.71 23.91
C VAL A 20 -41.91 1.03 24.18
N LEU A 21 -42.48 2.03 23.50
CA LEU A 21 -43.89 2.40 23.63
C LEU A 21 -44.82 1.28 23.15
N THR A 22 -44.47 0.62 22.04
CA THR A 22 -45.22 -0.55 21.53
C THR A 22 -45.14 -1.72 22.50
N LEU A 23 -43.94 -1.99 23.03
CA LEU A 23 -43.71 -3.08 23.97
C LEU A 23 -44.50 -2.88 25.26
N VAL A 24 -44.50 -1.66 25.82
CA VAL A 24 -45.20 -1.38 27.09
C VAL A 24 -46.71 -1.27 26.92
N SER A 25 -47.20 -0.87 25.75
CA SER A 25 -48.63 -0.72 25.49
C SER A 25 -49.31 -2.05 25.16
N VAL A 26 -48.72 -2.85 24.27
CA VAL A 26 -49.40 -4.01 23.65
C VAL A 26 -48.75 -5.34 24.01
N VAL A 27 -47.43 -5.37 24.16
CA VAL A 27 -46.67 -6.64 24.11
C VAL A 27 -46.44 -7.23 25.50
N VAL A 28 -45.96 -6.44 26.45
CA VAL A 28 -45.53 -6.95 27.76
C VAL A 28 -46.74 -7.10 28.70
N PRO A 29 -47.01 -8.32 29.22
CA PRO A 29 -48.13 -8.56 30.13
C PRO A 29 -48.06 -7.73 31.42
N GLY A 30 -49.22 -7.34 31.94
CA GLY A 30 -49.37 -6.59 33.18
C GLY A 30 -50.36 -5.42 33.05
N PRO A 31 -50.45 -4.56 34.07
CA PRO A 31 -51.41 -3.45 34.10
C PRO A 31 -51.30 -2.56 32.85
N ASN A 32 -52.43 -2.03 32.40
CA ASN A 32 -52.46 -1.05 31.32
C ASN A 32 -51.95 0.28 31.88
N VAL A 33 -50.79 0.73 31.41
CA VAL A 33 -50.14 1.96 31.89
C VAL A 33 -50.39 3.17 30.97
N VAL A 34 -51.10 2.98 29.86
CA VAL A 34 -51.29 4.01 28.82
C VAL A 34 -52.66 4.68 28.94
N THR A 35 -53.70 3.90 29.23
CA THR A 35 -55.10 4.37 29.13
C THR A 35 -55.69 4.92 30.43
N PRO A 36 -55.36 4.39 31.64
CA PRO A 36 -55.98 4.89 32.87
C PRO A 36 -55.65 6.35 33.18
N ARG A 37 -56.64 7.10 33.67
CA ARG A 37 -56.51 8.52 34.05
C ARG A 37 -55.43 8.74 35.10
N GLU A 38 -55.14 7.76 35.95
CA GLU A 38 -54.13 7.83 37.01
C GLU A 38 -52.70 8.02 36.47
N TYR A 39 -52.40 7.55 35.25
CA TYR A 39 -51.08 7.66 34.63
C TYR A 39 -50.88 8.95 33.81
N TRP A 40 -51.86 9.86 33.76
CA TRP A 40 -51.84 11.01 32.85
C TRP A 40 -50.58 11.89 33.02
N TRP A 41 -50.17 12.15 34.26
CA TRP A 41 -49.01 12.99 34.57
C TRP A 41 -47.70 12.29 34.19
N VAL A 42 -47.65 10.95 34.28
CA VAL A 42 -46.47 10.18 33.85
C VAL A 42 -46.38 10.19 32.32
N ASN A 43 -47.48 9.89 31.63
CA ASN A 43 -47.53 9.75 30.17
C ASN A 43 -47.42 11.08 29.40
N PHE A 44 -48.08 12.14 29.88
CA PHE A 44 -48.24 13.38 29.11
C PHE A 44 -47.43 14.56 29.64
N ILE A 45 -46.83 14.46 30.83
CA ILE A 45 -45.96 15.50 31.39
C ILE A 45 -44.54 14.95 31.55
N MET A 46 -44.37 13.97 32.44
CA MET A 46 -43.06 13.47 32.84
C MET A 46 -42.30 12.81 31.69
N LEU A 47 -42.96 11.94 30.93
CA LEU A 47 -42.36 11.24 29.78
C LEU A 47 -41.90 12.23 28.68
N PRO A 48 -42.75 13.14 28.16
CA PRO A 48 -42.30 14.13 27.18
C PRO A 48 -41.18 15.04 27.68
N ILE A 49 -41.24 15.51 28.93
CA ILE A 49 -40.18 16.35 29.53
C ILE A 49 -38.85 15.59 29.58
N TYR A 50 -38.88 14.35 30.08
CA TYR A 50 -37.67 13.53 30.15
C TYR A 50 -37.11 13.23 28.76
N LEU A 51 -37.96 12.88 27.78
CA LEU A 51 -37.53 12.63 26.41
C LEU A 51 -36.91 13.88 25.78
N ALA A 52 -37.50 15.05 25.98
CA ALA A 52 -36.96 16.32 25.50
C ALA A 52 -35.60 16.64 26.14
N LEU A 53 -35.45 16.43 27.46
CA LEU A 53 -34.20 16.65 28.17
C LEU A 53 -33.12 15.66 27.74
N ALA A 54 -33.44 14.37 27.67
CA ALA A 54 -32.52 13.31 27.24
C ALA A 54 -32.07 13.53 25.79
N PHE A 55 -33.00 13.93 24.91
CA PHE A 55 -32.68 14.30 23.52
C PHE A 55 -31.75 15.52 23.47
N LEU A 56 -32.05 16.58 24.23
CA LEU A 56 -31.22 17.78 24.27
C LEU A 56 -29.81 17.47 24.79
N ILE A 57 -29.69 16.72 25.88
CA ILE A 57 -28.41 16.29 26.46
C ILE A 57 -27.65 15.43 25.43
N GLY A 58 -28.30 14.44 24.83
CA GLY A 58 -27.70 13.56 23.84
C GLY A 58 -27.22 14.31 22.60
N LEU A 59 -28.03 15.24 22.08
CA LEU A 59 -27.70 16.06 20.92
C LEU A 59 -26.54 17.02 21.22
N VAL A 60 -26.61 17.77 22.32
CA VAL A 60 -25.57 18.74 22.70
C VAL A 60 -24.26 18.03 23.03
N TYR A 61 -24.30 16.99 23.86
CA TYR A 61 -23.11 16.22 24.21
C TYR A 61 -22.52 15.53 22.97
N GLY A 62 -23.36 14.83 22.21
CA GLY A 62 -22.95 14.09 21.02
C GLY A 62 -22.32 14.99 19.98
N THR A 63 -22.96 16.11 19.67
CA THR A 63 -22.47 17.09 18.70
C THR A 63 -21.17 17.74 19.18
N THR A 64 -21.15 18.30 20.40
CA THR A 64 -19.97 19.02 20.90
C THR A 64 -18.74 18.14 21.05
N ARG A 65 -18.91 16.89 21.52
CA ARG A 65 -17.79 15.95 21.67
C ARG A 65 -17.29 15.42 20.34
N THR A 66 -18.20 15.15 19.40
CA THR A 66 -17.85 14.69 18.05
C THR A 66 -17.11 15.78 17.30
N VAL A 67 -17.63 17.02 17.26
CA VAL A 67 -16.96 18.17 16.64
C VAL A 67 -15.59 18.42 17.26
N LYS A 68 -15.49 18.48 18.60
CA LYS A 68 -14.19 18.69 19.28
C LYS A 68 -13.22 17.53 19.05
N GLY A 69 -13.71 16.30 19.01
CA GLY A 69 -12.89 15.09 18.82
C GLY A 69 -12.37 14.95 17.40
N LEU A 70 -13.10 15.48 16.41
CA LEU A 70 -12.82 15.34 14.98
C LEU A 70 -12.40 16.65 14.32
N ARG A 71 -12.17 17.70 15.11
CA ARG A 71 -11.76 19.02 14.62
C ARG A 71 -10.53 18.91 13.71
N TRP A 72 -9.60 18.05 14.07
CA TRP A 72 -8.40 17.76 13.27
C TRP A 72 -8.74 17.21 11.87
N ALA A 73 -9.74 16.34 11.76
CA ALA A 73 -10.17 15.76 10.49
C ALA A 73 -10.98 16.76 9.66
N ILE A 74 -11.69 17.69 10.32
CA ILE A 74 -12.42 18.79 9.67
C ILE A 74 -11.45 19.84 9.13
N GLU A 75 -10.39 20.15 9.87
CA GLU A 75 -9.32 21.09 9.51
C GLU A 75 -8.24 20.47 8.60
N ASP A 76 -8.44 19.22 8.18
CA ASP A 76 -7.53 18.44 7.34
C ASP A 76 -6.07 18.37 7.84
N ARG A 77 -5.88 18.40 9.15
CA ARG A 77 -4.56 18.32 9.80
C ARG A 77 -4.28 16.94 10.36
N GLU A 78 -3.01 16.65 10.63
CA GLU A 78 -2.65 15.42 11.34
C GLU A 78 -3.13 15.45 12.80
N PRO A 79 -3.68 14.33 13.30
CA PRO A 79 -4.14 14.24 14.68
C PRO A 79 -2.98 14.07 15.65
N THR A 80 -3.01 14.80 16.76
CA THR A 80 -2.13 14.52 17.90
C THR A 80 -2.47 13.16 18.53
N ARG A 81 -1.52 12.54 19.24
CA ARG A 81 -1.77 11.26 19.95
C ARG A 81 -3.01 11.29 20.86
N ARG A 82 -3.27 12.42 21.52
CA ARG A 82 -4.48 12.61 22.35
C ARG A 82 -5.76 12.61 21.51
N GLU A 83 -5.72 13.16 20.30
CA GLU A 83 -6.85 13.20 19.37
C GLU A 83 -7.08 11.87 18.68
N GLN A 84 -6.02 11.12 18.36
CA GLN A 84 -6.13 9.74 17.86
C GLN A 84 -6.88 8.86 18.86
N VAL A 85 -6.41 8.80 20.12
CA VAL A 85 -7.06 8.01 21.18
C VAL A 85 -8.50 8.48 21.42
N ARG A 86 -8.76 9.80 21.37
CA ARG A 86 -10.12 10.33 21.53
C ARG A 86 -11.03 9.89 20.39
N THR A 87 -10.57 9.98 19.15
CA THR A 87 -11.33 9.59 17.94
C THR A 87 -11.69 8.12 17.99
N LEU A 88 -10.71 7.27 18.30
CA LEU A 88 -10.89 5.82 18.41
C LEU A 88 -11.80 5.43 19.58
N ALA A 89 -11.78 6.18 20.68
CA ALA A 89 -12.68 5.96 21.82
C ALA A 89 -14.07 6.60 21.65
N MET A 90 -14.35 7.35 20.58
CA MET A 90 -15.61 8.08 20.41
C MET A 90 -16.86 7.18 20.41
N PRO A 91 -16.91 6.02 19.70
CA PRO A 91 -18.07 5.14 19.72
C PRO A 91 -18.48 4.74 21.14
N TRP A 92 -17.50 4.36 21.96
CA TRP A 92 -17.74 3.97 23.34
C TRP A 92 -18.21 5.16 24.18
N ARG A 93 -17.59 6.33 24.02
CA ARG A 93 -17.96 7.56 24.77
C ARG A 93 -19.38 8.03 24.49
N LEU A 94 -19.83 7.97 23.24
CA LEU A 94 -21.20 8.34 22.88
C LEU A 94 -22.20 7.32 23.44
N THR A 95 -21.85 6.04 23.35
CA THR A 95 -22.68 4.95 23.91
C THR A 95 -22.82 5.05 25.43
N ARG A 96 -21.78 5.45 26.17
CA ARG A 96 -21.88 5.68 27.64
C ARG A 96 -22.99 6.63 28.04
N VAL A 97 -23.10 7.75 27.32
CA VAL A 97 -24.10 8.77 27.67
C VAL A 97 -25.48 8.22 27.41
N GLN A 98 -25.67 7.43 26.36
CA GLN A 98 -26.93 6.73 26.14
C GLN A 98 -27.22 5.71 27.23
N ILE A 99 -26.25 4.88 27.62
CA ILE A 99 -26.41 3.93 28.74
C ILE A 99 -26.85 4.68 29.99
N LEU A 100 -26.18 5.79 30.33
CA LEU A 100 -26.53 6.61 31.49
C LEU A 100 -27.96 7.15 31.39
N LEU A 101 -28.32 7.75 30.25
CA LEU A 101 -29.66 8.27 30.03
C LEU A 101 -30.70 7.16 30.18
N TRP A 102 -30.58 6.05 29.45
CA TRP A 102 -31.50 4.91 29.53
C TRP A 102 -31.57 4.29 30.93
N THR A 103 -30.47 4.21 31.68
CA THR A 103 -30.49 3.76 33.08
C THR A 103 -31.28 4.72 33.96
N VAL A 104 -31.05 6.04 33.85
CA VAL A 104 -31.81 7.06 34.59
C VAL A 104 -33.29 7.00 34.22
N GLY A 105 -33.62 6.89 32.93
CA GLY A 105 -35.00 6.75 32.47
C GLY A 105 -35.67 5.48 33.01
N SER A 106 -34.95 4.36 33.00
CA SER A 106 -35.43 3.09 33.56
C SER A 106 -35.76 3.21 35.04
N MET A 107 -34.85 3.75 35.85
CA MET A 107 -35.11 3.98 37.28
C MET A 107 -36.30 4.93 37.49
N LEU A 108 -36.27 6.06 36.79
CA LEU A 108 -37.25 7.13 36.93
C LEU A 108 -38.68 6.65 36.58
N PHE A 109 -38.87 6.02 35.42
CA PHE A 109 -40.19 5.54 35.01
C PHE A 109 -40.64 4.32 35.82
N THR A 110 -39.74 3.37 36.11
CA THR A 110 -40.09 2.21 36.93
C THR A 110 -40.62 2.64 38.31
N THR A 111 -39.96 3.62 38.94
CA THR A 111 -40.44 4.19 40.21
C THR A 111 -41.77 4.92 40.03
N ALA A 112 -41.89 5.81 39.05
CA ALA A 112 -43.12 6.59 38.83
C ALA A 112 -44.35 5.70 38.60
N TYR A 113 -44.27 4.74 37.68
CA TYR A 113 -45.35 3.79 37.43
C TYR A 113 -45.61 2.87 38.63
N GLY A 114 -44.54 2.48 39.35
CA GLY A 114 -44.62 1.62 40.54
C GLY A 114 -45.32 2.27 41.73
N THR A 115 -45.19 3.59 41.91
CA THR A 115 -45.90 4.33 42.98
C THR A 115 -47.41 4.37 42.78
N ILE A 116 -47.88 4.32 41.53
CA ILE A 116 -49.31 4.27 41.20
C ILE A 116 -49.81 2.81 41.30
N ASN A 117 -49.07 1.86 40.70
CA ASN A 117 -49.38 0.45 40.77
C ASN A 117 -48.09 -0.39 40.85
N PRO A 118 -47.79 -1.04 41.99
CA PRO A 118 -46.61 -1.90 42.13
C PRO A 118 -46.55 -3.05 41.10
N GLY A 119 -47.69 -3.52 40.59
CA GLY A 119 -47.76 -4.55 39.55
C GLY A 119 -47.16 -4.11 38.21
N SER A 120 -47.06 -2.80 37.95
CA SER A 120 -46.48 -2.21 36.75
C SER A 120 -44.94 -2.22 36.74
N ILE A 121 -44.29 -2.43 37.90
CA ILE A 121 -42.83 -2.39 38.04
C ILE A 121 -42.13 -3.36 37.08
N PRO A 122 -42.44 -4.67 37.06
CA PRO A 122 -41.72 -5.61 36.20
C PRO A 122 -41.94 -5.33 34.71
N LYS A 123 -43.14 -4.87 34.33
CA LYS A 123 -43.50 -4.54 32.95
C LYS A 123 -42.69 -3.35 32.44
N VAL A 124 -42.67 -2.26 33.21
CA VAL A 124 -41.95 -1.03 32.82
C VAL A 124 -40.44 -1.24 32.88
N ALA A 125 -39.94 -1.83 33.96
CA ALA A 125 -38.51 -2.09 34.12
C ALA A 125 -37.97 -2.95 32.98
N PHE A 126 -38.63 -4.08 32.68
CA PHE A 126 -38.23 -4.95 31.58
C PHE A 126 -38.21 -4.19 30.24
N THR A 127 -39.29 -3.48 29.93
CA THR A 127 -39.45 -2.82 28.63
C THR A 127 -38.42 -1.71 28.41
N VAL A 128 -38.18 -0.88 29.41
CA VAL A 128 -37.23 0.25 29.30
C VAL A 128 -35.78 -0.24 29.31
N VAL A 129 -35.44 -1.23 30.15
CA VAL A 129 -34.08 -1.82 30.16
C VAL A 129 -33.80 -2.52 28.84
N PHE A 130 -34.73 -3.35 28.36
CA PHE A 130 -34.58 -4.07 27.11
C PHE A 130 -34.40 -3.11 25.92
N GLY A 131 -35.29 -2.12 25.78
CA GLY A 131 -35.17 -1.11 24.74
C GLY A 131 -33.87 -0.31 24.85
N GLY A 132 -33.45 0.04 26.07
CA GLY A 132 -32.19 0.75 26.29
C GLY A 132 -30.96 -0.03 25.86
N ILE A 133 -30.90 -1.34 26.15
CA ILE A 133 -29.81 -2.21 25.69
C ILE A 133 -29.76 -2.25 24.16
N THR A 134 -30.91 -2.45 23.51
CA THR A 134 -31.00 -2.50 22.04
C THR A 134 -30.58 -1.18 21.40
N VAL A 135 -31.08 -0.04 21.89
CA VAL A 135 -30.75 1.29 21.36
C VAL A 135 -29.27 1.62 21.54
N CYS A 136 -28.69 1.28 22.69
CA CYS A 136 -27.26 1.47 22.94
C CYS A 136 -26.40 0.60 22.01
N ALA A 137 -26.79 -0.67 21.79
CA ALA A 137 -26.12 -1.58 20.87
C ALA A 137 -26.08 -1.03 19.44
N PHE A 138 -27.25 -0.61 18.94
CA PHE A 138 -27.39 -0.04 17.60
C PHE A 138 -26.61 1.26 17.45
N SER A 139 -26.73 2.15 18.43
CA SER A 139 -26.01 3.42 18.41
C SER A 139 -24.50 3.24 18.42
N TYR A 140 -23.98 2.24 19.15
CA TYR A 140 -22.56 1.90 19.12
C TYR A 140 -22.11 1.53 17.71
N LEU A 141 -22.81 0.60 17.04
CA LEU A 141 -22.43 0.13 15.71
C LEU A 141 -22.60 1.22 14.63
N LEU A 142 -23.67 2.00 14.69
CA LEU A 142 -23.87 3.13 13.77
C LEU A 142 -22.78 4.18 13.94
N THR A 143 -22.37 4.45 15.18
CA THR A 143 -21.28 5.38 15.47
C THR A 143 -19.94 4.83 15.00
N GLU A 144 -19.67 3.55 15.26
CA GLU A 144 -18.46 2.87 14.79
C GLU A 144 -18.37 2.89 13.26
N PHE A 145 -19.48 2.62 12.57
CA PHE A 145 -19.58 2.71 11.12
C PHE A 145 -19.35 4.13 10.60
N ALA A 146 -20.06 5.12 11.15
CA ALA A 146 -19.98 6.51 10.71
C ALA A 146 -18.59 7.14 10.95
N LEU A 147 -17.85 6.67 11.96
CA LEU A 147 -16.52 7.17 12.30
C LEU A 147 -15.36 6.43 11.62
N ARG A 148 -15.62 5.38 10.81
CA ARG A 148 -14.55 4.63 10.12
C ARG A 148 -13.59 5.51 9.33
N PRO A 149 -14.02 6.50 8.51
CA PRO A 149 -13.09 7.33 7.74
C PRO A 149 -12.14 8.14 8.63
N ALA A 150 -12.64 8.63 9.77
CA ALA A 150 -11.82 9.37 10.72
C ALA A 150 -10.92 8.45 11.57
N ALA A 151 -11.40 7.24 11.90
CA ALA A 151 -10.59 6.22 12.54
C ALA A 151 -9.42 5.81 11.63
N ALA A 152 -9.65 5.73 10.32
CA ALA A 152 -8.63 5.40 9.34
C ALA A 152 -7.49 6.42 9.34
N ARG A 153 -7.84 7.69 9.16
CA ARG A 153 -6.88 8.80 9.20
C ARG A 153 -6.14 8.89 10.54
N ALA A 154 -6.80 8.51 11.64
CA ALA A 154 -6.16 8.50 12.96
C ALA A 154 -5.17 7.35 13.14
N LEU A 155 -5.43 6.18 12.55
CA LEU A 155 -4.56 5.01 12.58
C LEU A 155 -3.38 5.14 11.61
N GLU A 156 -3.57 5.81 10.47
CA GLU A 156 -2.48 6.09 9.52
C GLU A 156 -1.43 7.05 10.07
N ALA A 157 -1.86 8.04 10.86
CA ALA A 157 -0.96 9.05 11.47
C ALA A 157 -0.23 8.57 12.74
N GLY A 158 -0.43 7.32 13.19
CA GLY A 158 0.12 6.81 14.45
C GLY A 158 0.62 5.37 14.33
N ASP A 159 1.34 4.87 15.33
CA ASP A 159 1.74 3.45 15.39
C ASP A 159 0.52 2.57 15.72
N PRO A 160 0.00 1.74 14.79
CA PRO A 160 -1.21 0.95 14.99
C PRO A 160 -1.05 -0.07 16.12
N ARG A 161 0.19 -0.48 16.46
CA ARG A 161 0.48 -1.55 17.43
C ARG A 161 0.06 -1.21 18.86
N ARG A 162 -0.13 0.08 19.19
CA ARG A 162 -0.41 0.53 20.56
C ARG A 162 -1.89 0.71 20.87
N ILE A 163 -2.78 0.62 19.87
CA ILE A 163 -4.21 0.90 20.05
C ILE A 163 -5.02 -0.32 19.63
N ARG A 164 -5.21 -1.25 20.58
CA ARG A 164 -6.04 -2.45 20.37
C ARG A 164 -7.49 -2.19 20.76
N MET A 165 -8.39 -2.29 19.79
CA MET A 165 -9.83 -2.39 20.04
C MET A 165 -10.22 -3.83 20.35
N ALA A 166 -11.46 -4.03 20.81
CA ALA A 166 -12.02 -5.38 20.92
C ALA A 166 -11.96 -6.05 19.54
N GLY A 167 -11.28 -7.21 19.47
CA GLY A 167 -11.08 -7.95 18.24
C GLY A 167 -12.38 -8.36 17.53
N VAL A 168 -12.26 -8.89 16.32
CA VAL A 168 -13.41 -9.31 15.50
C VAL A 168 -14.33 -10.28 16.27
N MET A 169 -13.75 -11.21 17.03
CA MET A 169 -14.50 -12.14 17.87
C MET A 169 -15.29 -11.41 18.98
N GLY A 170 -14.66 -10.46 19.66
CA GLY A 170 -15.30 -9.67 20.72
C GLY A 170 -16.49 -8.85 20.19
N ARG A 171 -16.33 -8.21 19.03
CA ARG A 171 -17.43 -7.50 18.35
C ARG A 171 -18.56 -8.43 17.93
N SER A 172 -18.23 -9.61 17.42
CA SER A 172 -19.21 -10.61 16.97
C SER A 172 -20.00 -11.18 18.15
N LEU A 173 -19.32 -11.53 19.24
CA LEU A 173 -19.95 -12.01 20.46
C LEU A 173 -20.83 -10.94 21.09
N LEU A 174 -20.39 -9.69 21.12
CA LEU A 174 -21.19 -8.56 21.60
C LEU A 174 -22.44 -8.36 20.75
N SER A 175 -22.32 -8.43 19.42
CA SER A 175 -23.44 -8.31 18.50
C SER A 175 -24.45 -9.46 18.66
N TRP A 176 -23.97 -10.69 18.86
CA TRP A 176 -24.82 -11.85 19.16
C TRP A 176 -25.54 -11.69 20.51
N LEU A 177 -24.81 -11.29 21.56
CA LEU A 177 -25.36 -11.10 22.89
C LEU A 177 -26.47 -10.05 22.86
N LEU A 178 -26.25 -8.92 22.20
CA LEU A 178 -27.20 -7.82 22.14
C LEU A 178 -28.36 -8.06 21.16
N GLY A 179 -28.11 -8.76 20.06
CA GLY A 179 -29.10 -9.00 19.01
C GLY A 179 -29.99 -10.23 19.21
N THR A 180 -29.45 -11.27 19.85
CA THR A 180 -30.16 -12.55 20.02
C THR A 180 -30.20 -12.97 21.48
N GLY A 181 -29.06 -12.91 22.19
CA GLY A 181 -28.97 -13.36 23.59
C GLY A 181 -29.94 -12.63 24.52
N VAL A 182 -29.85 -11.30 24.59
CA VAL A 182 -30.70 -10.46 25.46
C VAL A 182 -32.20 -10.59 25.12
N PRO A 183 -32.63 -10.54 23.84
CA PRO A 183 -34.03 -10.79 23.49
C PRO A 183 -34.55 -12.18 23.84
N VAL A 184 -33.76 -13.23 23.64
CA VAL A 184 -34.14 -14.60 24.02
C VAL A 184 -34.23 -14.73 25.55
N ILE A 185 -33.30 -14.14 26.30
CA ILE A 185 -33.41 -14.04 27.76
C ILE A 185 -34.68 -13.31 28.16
N GLY A 186 -35.03 -12.22 27.46
CA GLY A 186 -36.28 -11.50 27.70
C GLY A 186 -37.52 -12.33 27.43
N LEU A 187 -37.55 -13.12 26.35
CA LEU A 187 -38.61 -14.09 26.07
C LEU A 187 -38.74 -15.11 27.21
N MET A 188 -37.63 -15.66 27.72
CA MET A 188 -37.63 -16.59 28.85
C MET A 188 -38.17 -15.95 30.12
N ILE A 189 -37.77 -14.70 30.42
CA ILE A 189 -38.27 -13.95 31.58
C ILE A 189 -39.77 -13.71 31.48
N ILE A 190 -40.27 -13.25 30.32
CA ILE A 190 -41.71 -13.06 30.09
C ILE A 190 -42.45 -14.39 30.23
N ALA A 191 -41.88 -15.48 29.71
CA ALA A 191 -42.50 -16.80 29.78
C ALA A 191 -42.68 -17.27 31.23
N ILE A 192 -41.61 -17.19 32.03
CA ILE A 192 -41.62 -17.53 33.46
C ILE A 192 -42.57 -16.61 34.22
N ALA A 193 -42.52 -15.28 33.98
CA ALA A 193 -43.37 -14.31 34.67
C ALA A 193 -44.86 -14.53 34.39
N SER A 194 -45.22 -14.85 33.13
CA SER A 194 -46.61 -15.13 32.74
C SER A 194 -47.14 -16.40 33.42
N PHE A 195 -46.28 -17.41 33.60
CA PHE A 195 -46.64 -18.64 34.31
C PHE A 195 -46.84 -18.40 35.82
N ILE A 196 -45.99 -17.57 36.44
CA ILE A 196 -46.07 -17.26 37.89
C ILE A 196 -47.32 -16.44 38.22
N ARG A 197 -47.65 -15.42 37.42
CA ARG A 197 -48.71 -14.46 37.77
C ARG A 197 -50.14 -14.99 37.56
N ARG A 198 -50.33 -16.03 36.72
CA ARG A 198 -51.62 -16.71 36.42
C ARG A 198 -52.78 -15.80 35.96
N ASP A 199 -52.55 -14.51 35.77
CA ASP A 199 -53.50 -13.47 35.35
C ASP A 199 -53.33 -13.09 33.87
N THR A 200 -52.31 -13.63 33.20
CA THR A 200 -51.97 -13.32 31.82
C THR A 200 -52.84 -14.15 30.85
N SER A 201 -53.58 -13.49 29.97
CA SER A 201 -54.38 -14.16 28.94
C SER A 201 -53.48 -14.91 27.95
N SER A 202 -53.93 -16.07 27.45
CA SER A 202 -53.24 -16.82 26.38
C SER A 202 -52.98 -15.96 25.13
N THR A 203 -53.86 -14.98 24.85
CA THR A 203 -53.67 -14.04 23.73
C THR A 203 -52.53 -13.08 24.00
N GLN A 204 -52.44 -12.50 25.20
CA GLN A 204 -51.37 -11.58 25.58
C GLN A 204 -50.00 -12.29 25.59
N PHE A 205 -49.98 -13.53 26.08
CA PHE A 205 -48.78 -14.36 26.03
C PHE A 205 -48.31 -14.65 24.60
N ALA A 206 -49.24 -15.03 23.71
CA ALA A 206 -48.93 -15.28 22.30
C ALA A 206 -48.43 -14.01 21.59
N VAL A 207 -49.07 -12.86 21.83
CA VAL A 207 -48.64 -11.55 21.31
C VAL A 207 -47.25 -11.20 21.84
N ALA A 208 -46.98 -11.43 23.12
CA ALA A 208 -45.68 -11.17 23.74
C ALA A 208 -44.54 -11.95 23.06
N ILE A 209 -44.75 -13.25 22.88
CA ILE A 209 -43.78 -14.14 22.23
C ILE A 209 -43.59 -13.77 20.75
N LEU A 210 -44.68 -13.60 20.00
CA LEU A 210 -44.60 -13.30 18.57
C LEU A 210 -43.94 -11.95 18.31
N ALA A 211 -44.28 -10.91 19.07
CA ALA A 211 -43.69 -9.59 18.88
C ALA A 211 -42.21 -9.56 19.31
N LEU A 212 -41.86 -10.08 20.49
CA LEU A 212 -40.46 -10.09 20.95
C LEU A 212 -39.59 -11.06 20.12
N GLY A 213 -40.16 -12.17 19.65
CA GLY A 213 -39.52 -13.06 18.69
C GLY A 213 -39.27 -12.38 17.33
N SER A 214 -40.25 -11.63 16.81
CA SER A 214 -40.09 -10.86 15.57
C SER A 214 -39.00 -9.78 15.71
N VAL A 215 -39.00 -9.06 16.84
CA VAL A 215 -37.94 -8.12 17.21
C VAL A 215 -36.58 -8.83 17.23
N THR A 216 -36.47 -9.99 17.87
CA THR A 216 -35.23 -10.78 17.92
C THR A 216 -34.73 -11.15 16.53
N ILE A 217 -35.61 -11.63 15.65
CA ILE A 217 -35.25 -12.05 14.29
C ILE A 217 -34.78 -10.84 13.47
N VAL A 218 -35.56 -9.76 13.46
CA VAL A 218 -35.25 -8.55 12.67
C VAL A 218 -33.97 -7.88 13.16
N PHE A 219 -33.85 -7.64 14.46
CA PHE A 219 -32.68 -6.96 15.02
C PHE A 219 -31.44 -7.85 15.05
N GLY A 220 -31.59 -9.14 15.38
CA GLY A 220 -30.51 -10.12 15.32
C GLY A 220 -29.94 -10.28 13.90
N PHE A 221 -30.82 -10.37 12.89
CA PHE A 221 -30.40 -10.36 11.48
C PHE A 221 -29.66 -9.08 11.12
N LEU A 222 -30.21 -7.91 11.47
CA LEU A 222 -29.60 -6.62 11.11
C LEU A 222 -28.22 -6.43 11.76
N LEU A 223 -28.06 -6.77 13.04
CA LEU A 223 -26.77 -6.70 13.73
C LEU A 223 -25.75 -7.68 13.12
N THR A 224 -26.19 -8.90 12.80
CA THR A 224 -25.35 -9.91 12.13
C THR A 224 -24.93 -9.44 10.74
N PHE A 225 -25.85 -8.87 9.96
CA PHE A 225 -25.59 -8.35 8.62
C PHE A 225 -24.60 -7.18 8.64
N LEU A 226 -24.79 -6.21 9.54
CA LEU A 226 -23.88 -5.07 9.69
C LEU A 226 -22.49 -5.51 10.18
N GLY A 227 -22.41 -6.47 11.12
CA GLY A 227 -21.15 -7.07 11.57
C GLY A 227 -20.44 -7.84 10.46
N GLY A 228 -21.19 -8.55 9.61
CA GLY A 228 -20.69 -9.21 8.41
C GLY A 228 -20.07 -8.21 7.44
N LEU A 229 -20.78 -7.12 7.11
CA LEU A 229 -20.24 -6.04 6.26
C LEU A 229 -18.99 -5.40 6.86
N ALA A 230 -18.94 -5.23 8.20
CA ALA A 230 -17.76 -4.72 8.90
C ALA A 230 -16.53 -5.61 8.74
N THR A 231 -16.74 -6.93 8.71
CA THR A 231 -15.65 -7.93 8.66
C THR A 231 -15.22 -8.22 7.22
N THR A 232 -16.17 -8.33 6.29
CA THR A 232 -15.89 -8.70 4.90
C THR A 232 -15.22 -7.57 4.12
N ALA A 233 -15.52 -6.30 4.41
CA ALA A 233 -14.97 -5.17 3.65
C ALA A 233 -13.42 -5.10 3.73
N PRO A 234 -12.77 -5.11 4.92
CA PRO A 234 -11.30 -5.15 5.01
C PRO A 234 -10.69 -6.35 4.28
N ILE A 235 -11.30 -7.53 4.39
CA ILE A 235 -10.81 -8.75 3.74
C ILE A 235 -10.82 -8.61 2.22
N LYS A 236 -11.90 -8.06 1.66
CA LYS A 236 -12.00 -7.79 0.21
C LYS A 236 -10.97 -6.76 -0.24
N ASN A 237 -10.67 -5.75 0.57
CA ASN A 237 -9.64 -4.76 0.26
C ASN A 237 -8.25 -5.38 0.23
N VAL A 238 -7.90 -6.22 1.23
CA VAL A 238 -6.63 -6.95 1.22
C VAL A 238 -6.53 -7.89 0.01
N ARG A 239 -7.59 -8.62 -0.30
CA ARG A 239 -7.64 -9.47 -1.50
C ARG A 239 -7.39 -8.67 -2.79
N SER A 240 -8.01 -7.51 -2.91
CA SER A 240 -7.83 -6.64 -4.08
C SER A 240 -6.41 -6.08 -4.16
N GLY A 241 -5.83 -5.69 -3.02
CA GLY A 241 -4.43 -5.29 -2.94
C GLY A 241 -3.47 -6.39 -3.33
N MET A 242 -3.69 -7.63 -2.87
CA MET A 242 -2.88 -8.79 -3.28
C MET A 242 -2.95 -9.02 -4.80
N ALA A 243 -4.13 -8.91 -5.39
CA ALA A 243 -4.30 -9.03 -6.85
C ALA A 243 -3.62 -7.89 -7.63
N ALA A 244 -3.47 -6.70 -7.05
CA ALA A 244 -2.70 -5.60 -7.65
C ALA A 244 -1.19 -5.90 -7.60
N ILE A 245 -0.69 -6.36 -6.46
CA ILE A 245 0.72 -6.77 -6.32
C ILE A 245 1.08 -7.91 -7.28
N GLU A 246 0.18 -8.88 -7.47
CA GLU A 246 0.36 -9.99 -8.42
C GLU A 246 0.53 -9.50 -9.88
N LYS A 247 -0.07 -8.36 -10.22
CA LYS A 247 0.07 -7.71 -11.54
C LYS A 247 1.32 -6.82 -11.65
N GLY A 248 2.14 -6.74 -10.62
CA GLY A 248 3.33 -5.88 -10.56
C GLY A 248 3.06 -4.44 -10.10
N GLU A 249 1.84 -4.12 -9.64
CA GLU A 249 1.50 -2.79 -9.12
C GLU A 249 1.99 -2.62 -7.66
N LEU A 250 3.29 -2.41 -7.48
CA LEU A 250 3.93 -2.33 -6.15
C LEU A 250 3.58 -1.06 -5.35
N ASP A 251 2.89 -0.10 -5.98
CA ASP A 251 2.47 1.16 -5.36
C ASP A 251 1.09 1.08 -4.70
N ALA A 252 0.42 -0.08 -4.82
CA ALA A 252 -0.88 -0.31 -4.21
C ALA A 252 -0.80 -0.22 -2.68
N ARG A 253 -1.54 0.73 -2.11
CA ARG A 253 -1.67 0.92 -0.65
C ARG A 253 -3.11 0.75 -0.21
N LEU A 254 -3.29 0.03 0.89
CA LEU A 254 -4.58 -0.13 1.53
C LEU A 254 -4.80 0.95 2.58
N GLN A 255 -5.98 1.56 2.56
CA GLN A 255 -6.43 2.41 3.66
C GLN A 255 -6.69 1.56 4.91
N VAL A 256 -5.99 1.84 6.00
CA VAL A 256 -6.13 1.09 7.26
C VAL A 256 -7.21 1.77 8.10
N TYR A 257 -8.39 1.16 8.22
CA TYR A 257 -9.55 1.77 8.90
C TYR A 257 -10.14 0.91 10.01
N ASP A 258 -9.55 -0.25 10.30
CA ASP A 258 -9.96 -1.13 11.39
C ASP A 258 -8.92 -1.10 12.52
N GLY A 259 -9.38 -1.00 13.77
CA GLY A 259 -8.53 -1.03 14.96
C GLY A 259 -8.36 -2.44 15.56
N THR A 260 -8.76 -3.47 14.82
CA THR A 260 -8.69 -4.89 15.22
C THR A 260 -7.60 -5.63 14.45
N GLU A 261 -7.59 -6.96 14.57
CA GLU A 261 -6.68 -7.85 13.84
C GLU A 261 -6.78 -7.65 12.31
N LEU A 262 -7.94 -7.24 11.80
CA LEU A 262 -8.11 -6.90 10.38
C LEU A 262 -7.31 -5.66 9.98
N GLY A 263 -7.18 -4.68 10.87
CA GLY A 263 -6.33 -3.52 10.66
C GLY A 263 -4.85 -3.86 10.72
N GLU A 264 -4.47 -4.74 11.65
CA GLU A 264 -3.12 -5.30 11.71
C GLU A 264 -2.76 -6.02 10.40
N LEU A 265 -3.71 -6.77 9.82
CA LEU A 265 -3.57 -7.41 8.50
C LEU A 265 -3.39 -6.39 7.37
N GLN A 266 -4.23 -5.35 7.29
CA GLN A 266 -4.09 -4.30 6.27
C GLN A 266 -2.75 -3.56 6.39
N SER A 267 -2.34 -3.22 7.62
CA SER A 267 -1.04 -2.59 7.87
C SER A 267 0.13 -3.53 7.55
N GLY A 268 -0.02 -4.82 7.82
CA GLY A 268 0.93 -5.86 7.45
C GLY A 268 1.12 -5.96 5.93
N PHE A 269 0.02 -5.90 5.18
CA PHE A 269 0.05 -5.85 3.73
C PHE A 269 0.85 -4.64 3.22
N ASN A 270 0.58 -3.44 3.71
CA ASN A 270 1.29 -2.24 3.27
C ASN A 270 2.81 -2.33 3.50
N ARG A 271 3.24 -2.87 4.66
CA ARG A 271 4.67 -3.08 4.94
C ARG A 271 5.31 -4.09 3.99
N MET A 272 4.59 -5.14 3.61
CA MET A 272 5.06 -6.12 2.65
C MET A 272 5.18 -5.51 1.25
N ALA A 273 4.20 -4.72 0.82
CA ALA A 273 4.24 -3.99 -0.45
C ALA A 273 5.42 -3.02 -0.51
N ASP A 274 5.66 -2.25 0.57
CA ASP A 274 6.82 -1.35 0.68
C ASP A 274 8.14 -2.12 0.55
N GLY A 275 8.27 -3.29 1.19
CA GLY A 275 9.45 -4.14 1.07
C GLY A 275 9.67 -4.73 -0.32
N LEU A 276 8.59 -5.04 -1.06
CA LEU A 276 8.68 -5.46 -2.46
C LEU A 276 9.14 -4.30 -3.36
N ARG A 277 8.55 -3.11 -3.19
CA ARG A 277 8.95 -1.91 -3.91
C ARG A 277 10.41 -1.54 -3.66
N GLU A 278 10.88 -1.66 -2.41
CA GLU A 278 12.28 -1.40 -2.06
C GLU A 278 13.23 -2.39 -2.77
N ARG A 279 12.90 -3.69 -2.78
CA ARG A 279 13.68 -4.70 -3.51
C ARG A 279 13.73 -4.42 -5.00
N GLU A 280 12.61 -4.01 -5.59
CA GLU A 280 12.53 -3.64 -7.01
C GLU A 280 13.44 -2.44 -7.32
N LYS A 281 13.42 -1.42 -6.46
CA LYS A 281 14.30 -0.25 -6.59
C LYS A 281 15.78 -0.62 -6.47
N ILE A 282 16.13 -1.53 -5.55
CA ILE A 282 17.51 -2.02 -5.40
C ILE A 282 17.93 -2.78 -6.66
N ARG A 283 17.06 -3.64 -7.20
CA ARG A 283 17.32 -4.38 -8.44
C ARG A 283 17.60 -3.44 -9.62
N ASP A 284 16.74 -2.45 -9.81
CA ASP A 284 16.89 -1.44 -10.87
C ASP A 284 18.17 -0.59 -10.71
N LEU A 285 18.48 -0.16 -9.48
CA LEU A 285 19.73 0.58 -9.20
C LEU A 285 20.98 -0.28 -9.41
N PHE A 286 20.93 -1.56 -9.06
CA PHE A 286 22.02 -2.50 -9.29
C PHE A 286 22.23 -2.71 -10.79
N GLY A 287 21.16 -2.97 -11.56
CA GLY A 287 21.21 -3.08 -13.03
C GLY A 287 21.86 -1.87 -13.69
N ARG A 288 21.51 -0.65 -13.25
CA ARG A 288 22.14 0.58 -13.76
C ARG A 288 23.63 0.75 -13.41
N HIS A 289 24.13 0.07 -12.37
CA HIS A 289 25.54 0.13 -11.97
C HIS A 289 26.40 -0.97 -12.57
N VAL A 290 25.85 -2.18 -12.76
CA VAL A 290 26.63 -3.33 -13.26
C VAL A 290 26.28 -3.74 -14.70
N GLY A 291 25.25 -3.13 -15.28
CA GLY A 291 24.62 -3.54 -16.53
C GLY A 291 23.44 -4.49 -16.29
N THR A 292 22.34 -4.27 -17.02
CA THR A 292 21.12 -5.08 -16.88
C THR A 292 21.38 -6.57 -17.11
N GLU A 293 22.18 -6.90 -18.12
CA GLU A 293 22.50 -8.29 -18.48
C GLU A 293 23.30 -9.02 -17.40
N VAL A 294 24.29 -8.33 -16.79
CA VAL A 294 25.09 -8.87 -15.69
C VAL A 294 24.24 -9.00 -14.42
N ALA A 295 23.37 -8.03 -14.15
CA ALA A 295 22.46 -8.08 -13.02
C ALA A 295 21.45 -9.23 -13.14
N GLU A 296 20.85 -9.43 -14.31
CA GLU A 296 19.93 -10.55 -14.57
C GLU A 296 20.63 -11.91 -14.44
N ALA A 297 21.84 -12.04 -15.00
CA ALA A 297 22.65 -13.25 -14.86
C ALA A 297 22.96 -13.57 -13.38
N ALA A 298 23.33 -12.56 -12.59
CA ALA A 298 23.62 -12.69 -11.16
C ALA A 298 22.39 -12.98 -10.29
N LEU A 299 21.19 -12.59 -10.74
CA LEU A 299 19.93 -12.93 -10.07
C LEU A 299 19.45 -14.35 -10.41
N ALA A 300 19.74 -14.83 -11.62
CA ALA A 300 19.35 -16.17 -12.08
C ALA A 300 20.24 -17.28 -11.49
N LYS A 301 21.54 -17.01 -11.31
CA LYS A 301 22.52 -17.94 -10.73
C LYS A 301 23.47 -17.18 -9.82
N ASN A 302 23.94 -17.86 -8.76
CA ASN A 302 25.02 -17.30 -7.95
C ASN A 302 26.23 -17.00 -8.83
N PRO A 303 26.79 -15.77 -8.80
CA PRO A 303 27.97 -15.44 -9.58
C PRO A 303 29.16 -16.27 -9.09
N GLU A 304 29.69 -17.11 -9.98
CA GLU A 304 30.92 -17.85 -9.76
C GLU A 304 32.12 -17.02 -10.23
N LEU A 305 33.22 -17.09 -9.48
CA LEU A 305 34.48 -16.48 -9.89
C LEU A 305 35.12 -17.30 -11.00
N GLY A 306 35.74 -16.60 -11.94
CA GLY A 306 36.28 -17.19 -13.16
C GLY A 306 35.50 -16.71 -14.37
N GLY A 307 35.76 -17.32 -15.51
CA GLY A 307 35.12 -16.98 -16.76
C GLY A 307 35.25 -18.12 -17.75
N GLU A 308 34.56 -17.96 -18.86
CA GLU A 308 34.61 -18.89 -19.98
C GLU A 308 35.33 -18.23 -21.16
N GLU A 309 36.03 -19.04 -21.93
CA GLU A 309 36.71 -18.57 -23.12
C GLU A 309 35.69 -18.42 -24.24
N ARG A 310 35.56 -17.19 -24.76
CA ARG A 310 34.61 -16.82 -25.80
C ARG A 310 35.31 -16.04 -26.91
N GLU A 311 34.79 -16.18 -28.13
CA GLU A 311 35.12 -15.25 -29.21
C GLU A 311 34.29 -13.98 -29.00
N ILE A 312 34.96 -12.84 -28.85
CA ILE A 312 34.31 -11.55 -28.61
C ILE A 312 34.85 -10.51 -29.59
N ALA A 313 34.07 -9.46 -29.79
CA ALA A 313 34.57 -8.19 -30.31
C ALA A 313 34.51 -7.13 -29.21
N VAL A 314 35.49 -6.25 -29.17
CA VAL A 314 35.58 -5.18 -28.19
C VAL A 314 35.97 -3.90 -28.90
N PHE A 315 35.46 -2.77 -28.38
CA PHE A 315 36.07 -1.50 -28.71
C PHE A 315 36.42 -0.73 -27.44
N PHE A 316 37.51 0.02 -27.55
CA PHE A 316 37.91 1.00 -26.57
C PHE A 316 37.71 2.38 -27.20
N ILE A 317 36.99 3.27 -26.52
CA ILE A 317 36.80 4.66 -26.94
C ILE A 317 37.39 5.58 -25.88
N ASP A 318 38.14 6.58 -26.30
CA ASP A 318 38.81 7.51 -25.38
C ASP A 318 38.72 8.96 -25.90
N LEU A 319 38.53 9.93 -25.01
CA LEU A 319 38.49 11.34 -25.41
C LEU A 319 39.89 11.84 -25.83
N VAL A 320 39.92 12.63 -26.89
CA VAL A 320 41.14 13.31 -27.34
C VAL A 320 41.25 14.64 -26.60
N GLY A 321 42.36 14.82 -25.86
CA GLY A 321 42.64 16.08 -25.14
C GLY A 321 41.89 16.22 -23.80
N SER A 322 41.40 15.12 -23.21
CA SER A 322 40.70 15.13 -21.93
C SER A 322 41.46 15.77 -20.78
N THR A 323 42.78 15.58 -20.72
CA THR A 323 43.64 16.18 -19.69
C THR A 323 43.66 17.71 -19.80
N GLU A 324 43.67 18.23 -21.03
CA GLU A 324 43.61 19.67 -21.28
C GLU A 324 42.22 20.23 -20.96
N LEU A 325 41.15 19.50 -21.30
CA LEU A 325 39.78 19.85 -20.92
C LEU A 325 39.61 19.94 -19.40
N ALA A 326 40.09 18.93 -18.66
CA ALA A 326 40.02 18.90 -17.20
C ALA A 326 40.85 20.01 -16.53
N ALA A 327 41.93 20.48 -17.16
CA ALA A 327 42.76 21.56 -16.65
C ALA A 327 42.19 22.96 -16.96
N SER A 328 41.44 23.11 -18.05
CA SER A 328 41.00 24.41 -18.57
C SER A 328 39.54 24.74 -18.29
N GLN A 329 38.69 23.75 -17.97
CA GLN A 329 37.25 23.93 -17.76
C GLN A 329 36.81 23.67 -16.30
N PRO A 330 35.71 24.29 -15.85
CA PRO A 330 35.10 23.97 -14.57
C PRO A 330 34.71 22.48 -14.47
N PRO A 331 34.89 21.81 -13.31
CA PRO A 331 34.55 20.39 -13.17
C PRO A 331 33.10 20.04 -13.53
N SER A 332 32.14 20.94 -13.28
CA SER A 332 30.74 20.71 -13.65
C SER A 332 30.51 20.66 -15.16
N GLU A 333 31.24 21.46 -15.94
CA GLU A 333 31.15 21.48 -17.40
C GLU A 333 31.80 20.23 -18.01
N VAL A 334 32.93 19.79 -17.44
CA VAL A 334 33.58 18.53 -17.82
C VAL A 334 32.66 17.34 -17.55
N VAL A 335 32.00 17.30 -16.39
CA VAL A 335 31.05 16.23 -16.05
C VAL A 335 29.84 16.23 -17.00
N ASP A 336 29.31 17.40 -17.37
CA ASP A 336 28.21 17.49 -18.32
C ASP A 336 28.62 17.00 -19.73
N LEU A 337 29.83 17.37 -20.18
CA LEU A 337 30.41 16.87 -21.43
C LEU A 337 30.57 15.34 -21.40
N LEU A 338 31.14 14.78 -20.32
CA LEU A 338 31.31 13.34 -20.16
C LEU A 338 29.96 12.60 -20.15
N ASN A 339 28.95 13.14 -19.46
CA ASN A 339 27.61 12.52 -19.45
C ASN A 339 26.98 12.49 -20.85
N ARG A 340 27.10 13.58 -21.62
CA ARG A 340 26.61 13.61 -23.02
C ARG A 340 27.38 12.63 -23.91
N PHE A 341 28.70 12.57 -23.76
CA PHE A 341 29.54 11.60 -24.46
C PHE A 341 29.15 10.15 -24.13
N PHE A 342 29.08 9.80 -22.84
CA PHE A 342 28.71 8.45 -22.41
C PHE A 342 27.28 8.08 -22.80
N HIS A 343 26.35 9.04 -22.84
CA HIS A 343 25.00 8.81 -23.33
C HIS A 343 24.99 8.27 -24.77
N VAL A 344 25.73 8.92 -25.69
CA VAL A 344 25.84 8.47 -27.09
C VAL A 344 26.48 7.09 -27.18
N VAL A 345 27.53 6.85 -26.39
CA VAL A 345 28.24 5.55 -26.37
C VAL A 345 27.31 4.44 -25.89
N VAL A 346 26.66 4.61 -24.74
CA VAL A 346 25.76 3.61 -24.15
C VAL A 346 24.59 3.31 -25.09
N GLU A 347 23.95 4.34 -25.64
CA GLU A 347 22.79 4.16 -26.53
C GLU A 347 23.14 3.37 -27.79
N GLU A 348 24.27 3.66 -28.44
CA GLU A 348 24.67 2.94 -29.66
C GLU A 348 25.22 1.54 -29.37
N VAL A 349 25.86 1.32 -28.22
CA VAL A 349 26.28 -0.02 -27.79
C VAL A 349 25.04 -0.89 -27.54
N ASP A 350 24.06 -0.39 -26.77
CA ASP A 350 22.81 -1.10 -26.48
C ASP A 350 22.02 -1.37 -27.77
N ARG A 351 21.95 -0.39 -28.69
CA ARG A 351 21.26 -0.53 -29.99
C ARG A 351 21.85 -1.64 -30.86
N HIS A 352 23.12 -1.95 -30.69
CA HIS A 352 23.82 -3.02 -31.40
C HIS A 352 24.03 -4.26 -30.52
N GLU A 353 23.26 -4.42 -29.45
CA GLU A 353 23.29 -5.58 -28.54
C GLU A 353 24.68 -5.81 -27.92
N GLY A 354 25.46 -4.74 -27.75
CA GLY A 354 26.72 -4.76 -27.01
C GLY A 354 26.50 -4.42 -25.53
N PHE A 355 27.56 -4.58 -24.76
CA PHE A 355 27.60 -4.35 -23.34
C PHE A 355 28.74 -3.38 -22.99
N VAL A 356 28.41 -2.21 -22.43
CA VAL A 356 29.42 -1.29 -21.86
C VAL A 356 29.92 -1.88 -20.55
N ASN A 357 31.15 -2.35 -20.55
CA ASN A 357 31.73 -3.04 -19.41
C ASN A 357 32.07 -2.10 -18.25
N LYS A 358 32.81 -1.04 -18.58
CA LYS A 358 33.22 -0.01 -17.62
C LYS A 358 33.61 1.28 -18.30
N PHE A 359 33.51 2.35 -17.53
CA PHE A 359 34.12 3.63 -17.82
C PHE A 359 35.48 3.72 -17.11
N GLU A 360 36.51 4.13 -17.84
CA GLU A 360 37.87 4.33 -17.34
C GLU A 360 38.23 5.81 -17.40
N GLY A 361 37.67 6.60 -16.49
CA GLY A 361 37.83 8.06 -16.50
C GLY A 361 37.04 8.68 -17.65
N ASP A 362 37.74 9.04 -18.72
CA ASP A 362 37.25 9.62 -19.97
C ASP A 362 37.12 8.60 -21.11
N ALA A 363 37.47 7.34 -20.84
CA ALA A 363 37.34 6.25 -21.78
C ALA A 363 36.16 5.30 -21.44
N ALA A 364 35.75 4.49 -22.41
CA ALA A 364 34.81 3.39 -22.21
C ALA A 364 35.29 2.12 -22.94
N LEU A 365 35.09 0.98 -22.28
CA LEU A 365 35.27 -0.35 -22.87
C LEU A 365 33.90 -0.97 -23.14
N ALA A 366 33.62 -1.31 -24.40
CA ALA A 366 32.42 -2.03 -24.81
C ALA A 366 32.77 -3.43 -25.33
N ILE A 367 31.90 -4.39 -25.05
CA ILE A 367 32.06 -5.81 -25.38
C ILE A 367 30.85 -6.26 -26.20
N PHE A 368 31.10 -7.08 -27.22
CA PHE A 368 30.11 -7.70 -28.07
C PHE A 368 30.35 -9.21 -28.05
N GLY A 369 29.29 -10.00 -27.81
CA GLY A 369 29.38 -11.46 -27.67
C GLY A 369 29.60 -11.99 -26.23
N ALA A 370 29.57 -11.09 -25.24
CA ALA A 370 29.54 -11.45 -23.81
C ALA A 370 28.94 -10.28 -22.98
N PRO A 371 28.14 -10.54 -21.92
CA PRO A 371 27.72 -11.86 -21.42
C PRO A 371 26.67 -12.57 -22.30
N SER A 372 25.98 -11.82 -23.15
CA SER A 372 24.95 -12.31 -24.07
C SER A 372 25.56 -12.88 -25.35
N ASP A 373 25.00 -13.98 -25.85
CA ASP A 373 25.32 -14.50 -27.18
C ASP A 373 24.58 -13.67 -28.24
N ILE A 374 25.33 -13.07 -29.17
CA ILE A 374 24.76 -12.25 -30.23
C ILE A 374 25.27 -12.71 -31.60
N ASP A 375 24.43 -12.59 -32.63
CA ASP A 375 24.86 -12.85 -34.00
C ASP A 375 25.78 -11.73 -34.51
N ASP A 376 26.87 -12.10 -35.19
CA ASP A 376 27.89 -11.21 -35.77
C ASP A 376 28.46 -10.15 -34.79
N PRO A 377 29.10 -10.54 -33.66
CA PRO A 377 29.69 -9.59 -32.71
C PRO A 377 30.66 -8.59 -33.37
N CYS A 378 31.49 -9.07 -34.30
CA CYS A 378 32.43 -8.24 -35.04
C CYS A 378 31.70 -7.20 -35.89
N GLY A 379 30.74 -7.59 -36.72
CA GLY A 379 29.98 -6.64 -37.55
C GLY A 379 29.19 -5.62 -36.72
N LYS A 380 28.59 -6.05 -35.60
CA LYS A 380 27.88 -5.17 -34.66
C LYS A 380 28.80 -4.16 -33.99
N SER A 381 29.98 -4.59 -33.53
CA SER A 381 30.98 -3.69 -32.93
C SER A 381 31.47 -2.63 -33.92
N LEU A 382 31.71 -3.00 -35.17
CA LEU A 382 32.13 -2.07 -36.24
C LEU A 382 31.01 -1.09 -36.61
N ALA A 383 29.76 -1.55 -36.64
CA ALA A 383 28.60 -0.70 -36.88
C ALA A 383 28.39 0.31 -35.74
N ALA A 384 28.41 -0.14 -34.49
CA ALA A 384 28.30 0.71 -33.31
C ALA A 384 29.41 1.77 -33.29
N ALA A 385 30.66 1.37 -33.53
CA ALA A 385 31.80 2.29 -33.55
C ALA A 385 31.65 3.42 -34.58
N ARG A 386 31.15 3.11 -35.80
CA ARG A 386 30.88 4.13 -36.82
C ARG A 386 29.73 5.05 -36.42
N CYS A 387 28.63 4.48 -35.92
CA CYS A 387 27.48 5.28 -35.47
C CYS A 387 27.85 6.22 -34.33
N ILE A 388 28.65 5.75 -33.35
CA ILE A 388 29.17 6.59 -32.26
C ILE A 388 30.01 7.74 -32.81
N ARG A 389 30.99 7.44 -33.68
CA ARG A 389 31.82 8.47 -34.32
C ARG A 389 30.95 9.53 -35.00
N ASP A 390 29.99 9.12 -35.81
CA ASP A 390 29.15 10.02 -36.61
C ASP A 390 28.20 10.85 -35.72
N ARG A 391 27.60 10.24 -34.70
CA ARG A 391 26.72 10.92 -33.74
C ARG A 391 27.49 11.91 -32.87
N LEU A 392 28.68 11.57 -32.39
CA LEU A 392 29.49 12.49 -31.57
C LEU A 392 29.84 13.77 -32.32
N LEU A 393 30.12 13.69 -33.63
CA LEU A 393 30.38 14.88 -34.46
C LEU A 393 29.20 15.86 -34.52
N VAL A 394 27.97 15.37 -34.35
CA VAL A 394 26.73 16.17 -34.47
C VAL A 394 26.18 16.56 -33.10
N GLU A 395 26.10 15.62 -32.17
CA GLU A 395 25.45 15.78 -30.86
C GLU A 395 26.39 16.34 -29.79
N VAL A 396 27.69 16.10 -29.92
CA VAL A 396 28.72 16.53 -28.96
C VAL A 396 29.92 17.13 -29.70
N PRO A 397 29.74 18.21 -30.49
CA PRO A 397 30.76 18.73 -31.41
C PRO A 397 32.05 19.21 -30.71
N ASP A 398 31.95 19.55 -29.43
CA ASP A 398 33.08 19.97 -28.59
C ASP A 398 33.90 18.77 -28.07
N CYS A 399 33.47 17.53 -28.35
CA CYS A 399 34.12 16.28 -27.97
C CYS A 399 34.74 15.60 -29.20
N LYS A 400 36.05 15.36 -29.14
CA LYS A 400 36.73 14.44 -30.06
C LYS A 400 37.00 13.15 -29.32
N ALA A 401 36.67 12.02 -29.92
CA ALA A 401 36.93 10.71 -29.35
C ALA A 401 37.62 9.81 -30.38
N ALA A 402 38.49 8.93 -29.90
CA ALA A 402 39.23 7.98 -30.71
C ALA A 402 38.81 6.56 -30.34
N ILE A 403 38.44 5.77 -31.35
CA ILE A 403 37.88 4.42 -31.19
C ILE A 403 38.82 3.39 -31.81
N GLY A 404 39.18 2.37 -31.03
CA GLY A 404 39.91 1.20 -31.48
C GLY A 404 39.05 -0.05 -31.35
N VAL A 405 38.86 -0.80 -32.44
CA VAL A 405 38.04 -2.03 -32.48
C VAL A 405 38.93 -3.24 -32.73
N ALA A 406 38.77 -4.30 -31.94
CA ALA A 406 39.47 -5.56 -32.13
C ALA A 406 38.57 -6.75 -31.78
N SER A 407 38.93 -7.94 -32.27
CA SER A 407 38.22 -9.20 -32.00
C SER A 407 39.19 -10.33 -31.72
N GLY A 408 38.72 -11.30 -30.93
CA GLY A 408 39.48 -12.48 -30.62
C GLY A 408 38.93 -13.28 -29.45
N ARG A 409 39.61 -14.39 -29.15
CA ARG A 409 39.39 -15.19 -27.95
C ARG A 409 39.80 -14.42 -26.70
N ALA A 410 38.89 -14.33 -25.74
CA ALA A 410 39.15 -13.77 -24.43
C ALA A 410 38.37 -14.56 -23.36
N VAL A 411 38.80 -14.45 -22.11
CA VAL A 411 38.07 -14.98 -20.96
C VAL A 411 37.07 -13.94 -20.49
N ALA A 412 35.77 -14.24 -20.56
CA ALA A 412 34.69 -13.38 -20.08
C ALA A 412 34.10 -13.95 -18.78
N GLY A 413 34.05 -13.16 -17.72
CA GLY A 413 33.50 -13.62 -16.44
C GLY A 413 33.73 -12.70 -15.26
N ASN A 414 33.36 -13.17 -14.07
CA ASN A 414 33.54 -12.42 -12.82
C ASN A 414 34.98 -12.56 -12.32
N ILE A 415 35.74 -11.48 -12.39
CA ILE A 415 37.15 -11.43 -11.97
C ILE A 415 37.27 -10.61 -10.68
N GLY A 416 37.99 -11.14 -9.69
CA GLY A 416 38.24 -10.47 -8.42
C GLY A 416 38.24 -11.43 -7.23
N ALA A 417 37.84 -10.91 -6.07
CA ALA A 417 37.70 -11.67 -4.84
C ALA A 417 36.21 -11.86 -4.48
N LYS A 418 35.91 -12.82 -3.60
CA LYS A 418 34.51 -13.12 -3.18
C LYS A 418 33.73 -11.90 -2.69
N ALA A 419 34.41 -10.94 -2.04
CA ALA A 419 33.79 -9.73 -1.51
C ALA A 419 33.71 -8.58 -2.53
N ARG A 420 34.44 -8.66 -3.65
CA ARG A 420 34.50 -7.64 -4.70
C ARG A 420 35.00 -8.26 -6.00
N PHE A 421 34.11 -8.37 -6.96
CA PHE A 421 34.39 -8.84 -8.31
C PHE A 421 33.69 -7.95 -9.33
N GLU A 422 34.22 -7.92 -10.55
CA GLU A 422 33.64 -7.23 -11.69
C GLU A 422 33.49 -8.25 -12.81
N TYR A 423 32.34 -8.25 -13.49
CA TYR A 423 32.25 -8.94 -14.77
C TYR A 423 33.12 -8.19 -15.76
N THR A 424 34.08 -8.87 -16.40
CA THR A 424 35.00 -8.25 -17.36
C THR A 424 35.53 -9.29 -18.33
N VAL A 425 36.09 -8.82 -19.43
CA VAL A 425 36.85 -9.63 -20.38
C VAL A 425 38.35 -9.43 -20.16
N ILE A 426 39.10 -10.52 -20.21
CA ILE A 426 40.57 -10.52 -20.15
C ILE A 426 41.10 -11.29 -21.34
N GLY A 427 41.89 -10.62 -22.18
CA GLY A 427 42.49 -11.24 -23.34
C GLY A 427 43.26 -10.27 -24.21
N ASP A 428 43.95 -10.81 -25.20
CA ASP A 428 44.67 -10.06 -26.21
C ASP A 428 43.82 -9.00 -26.96
N PRO A 429 42.57 -9.27 -27.39
CA PRO A 429 41.78 -8.28 -28.13
C PRO A 429 41.46 -7.01 -27.32
N VAL A 430 41.34 -7.10 -25.99
CA VAL A 430 41.12 -5.93 -25.12
C VAL A 430 42.33 -4.99 -25.15
N ASN A 431 43.53 -5.57 -25.04
CA ASN A 431 44.77 -4.81 -25.13
C ASN A 431 44.96 -4.24 -26.54
N GLU A 432 44.63 -5.00 -27.59
CA GLU A 432 44.71 -4.54 -28.97
C GLU A 432 43.79 -3.34 -29.21
N ALA A 433 42.51 -3.42 -28.82
CA ALA A 433 41.54 -2.33 -28.95
C ALA A 433 42.01 -1.06 -28.24
N ALA A 434 42.53 -1.17 -27.01
CA ALA A 434 43.06 -0.02 -26.26
C ALA A 434 44.30 0.62 -26.91
N ARG A 435 45.10 -0.15 -27.66
CA ARG A 435 46.23 0.42 -28.42
C ARG A 435 45.78 1.01 -29.75
N LEU A 436 44.78 0.41 -30.38
CA LEU A 436 44.18 0.94 -31.60
C LEU A 436 43.47 2.27 -31.33
N SER A 437 42.81 2.45 -30.19
CA SER A 437 42.17 3.72 -29.83
C SER A 437 43.21 4.83 -29.64
N GLU A 438 44.34 4.53 -29.00
CA GLU A 438 45.45 5.47 -28.86
C GLU A 438 46.05 5.85 -30.23
N LEU A 439 46.24 4.86 -31.11
CA LEU A 439 46.72 5.11 -32.48
C LEU A 439 45.72 5.96 -33.29
N ALA A 440 44.42 5.67 -33.13
CA ALA A 440 43.33 6.35 -33.81
C ALA A 440 43.33 7.87 -33.56
N LYS A 441 43.88 8.35 -32.44
CA LYS A 441 44.04 9.79 -32.16
C LYS A 441 44.85 10.54 -33.23
N SER A 442 45.73 9.84 -33.94
CA SER A 442 46.57 10.41 -35.01
C SER A 442 46.08 10.11 -36.42
N ILE A 443 44.98 9.35 -36.56
CA ILE A 443 44.45 8.91 -37.86
C ILE A 443 43.20 9.74 -38.23
N PRO A 444 43.07 10.19 -39.50
CA PRO A 444 41.87 10.87 -39.97
C PRO A 444 40.60 10.04 -39.67
N GLY A 445 39.59 10.68 -39.06
CA GLY A 445 38.34 10.02 -38.69
C GLY A 445 38.35 9.33 -37.31
N ALA A 446 39.50 9.26 -36.64
CA ALA A 446 39.64 8.79 -35.26
C ALA A 446 38.96 7.43 -34.94
N LEU A 447 38.90 6.54 -35.94
CA LEU A 447 38.31 5.21 -35.81
C LEU A 447 39.19 4.21 -36.57
N VAL A 448 39.65 3.18 -35.87
CA VAL A 448 40.54 2.14 -36.41
C VAL A 448 40.08 0.78 -35.92
N ALA A 449 40.08 -0.21 -36.80
CA ALA A 449 39.83 -1.62 -36.46
C ALA A 449 41.04 -2.48 -36.82
N SER A 450 41.17 -3.66 -36.22
CA SER A 450 42.10 -4.68 -36.73
C SER A 450 41.50 -5.35 -37.98
N ALA A 451 42.35 -5.70 -38.95
CA ALA A 451 41.92 -6.42 -40.16
C ALA A 451 41.20 -7.74 -39.81
N ARG A 452 41.64 -8.41 -38.74
CA ARG A 452 41.00 -9.62 -38.22
C ARG A 452 39.51 -9.40 -37.92
N THR A 453 39.14 -8.28 -37.32
CA THR A 453 37.74 -7.97 -37.02
C THR A 453 36.91 -7.75 -38.28
N ILE A 454 37.52 -7.25 -39.36
CA ILE A 454 36.88 -7.14 -40.67
C ILE A 454 36.65 -8.53 -41.27
N ASP A 455 37.67 -9.40 -41.21
CA ASP A 455 37.62 -10.75 -41.77
C ASP A 455 36.60 -11.66 -41.06
N GLU A 456 36.45 -11.51 -39.74
CA GLU A 456 35.51 -12.28 -38.92
C GLU A 456 34.07 -11.73 -38.95
N ALA A 457 33.87 -10.50 -39.42
CA ALA A 457 32.56 -9.88 -39.49
C ALA A 457 31.75 -10.37 -40.70
N LYS A 458 30.50 -10.77 -40.49
CA LYS A 458 29.58 -11.09 -41.59
C LYS A 458 29.18 -9.84 -42.37
N ARG A 459 29.20 -8.67 -41.73
CA ARG A 459 28.87 -7.36 -42.31
C ARG A 459 29.94 -6.31 -42.01
N ALA A 460 30.91 -6.16 -42.92
CA ALA A 460 32.01 -5.21 -42.79
C ALA A 460 32.16 -4.19 -43.94
N GLN A 461 31.07 -3.81 -44.60
CA GLN A 461 31.11 -2.84 -45.72
C GLN A 461 31.64 -1.47 -45.26
N GLY A 462 32.33 -0.75 -46.16
CA GLY A 462 32.82 0.61 -45.91
C GLY A 462 34.08 0.68 -45.04
N TRP A 463 34.94 -0.35 -45.10
CA TRP A 463 36.25 -0.38 -44.47
C TRP A 463 37.34 -0.66 -45.51
N LYS A 464 38.46 0.04 -45.39
CA LYS A 464 39.65 -0.14 -46.22
C LYS A 464 40.80 -0.65 -45.38
N LEU A 465 41.41 -1.75 -45.82
CA LEU A 465 42.64 -2.28 -45.23
C LEU A 465 43.82 -1.33 -45.56
N GLY A 466 44.61 -1.02 -44.54
CA GLY A 466 45.77 -0.14 -44.59
C GLY A 466 47.06 -0.87 -44.22
N ASP A 467 48.00 -0.09 -43.68
CA ASP A 467 49.34 -0.56 -43.32
C ASP A 467 49.32 -1.49 -42.10
N SER A 468 50.35 -2.33 -42.02
CA SER A 468 50.64 -3.14 -40.84
C SER A 468 51.54 -2.37 -39.88
N VAL A 469 51.16 -2.33 -38.60
CA VAL A 469 51.94 -1.66 -37.55
C VAL A 469 52.13 -2.57 -36.35
N THR A 470 53.28 -2.46 -35.71
CA THR A 470 53.51 -3.10 -34.40
C THR A 470 52.99 -2.17 -33.30
N LEU A 471 51.84 -2.50 -32.71
CA LEU A 471 51.30 -1.71 -31.60
C LEU A 471 52.18 -1.87 -30.36
N ARG A 472 52.26 -0.82 -29.54
CA ARG A 472 53.08 -0.79 -28.33
C ARG A 472 52.77 -1.97 -27.40
N GLY A 473 53.78 -2.80 -27.14
CA GLY A 473 53.68 -3.96 -26.25
C GLY A 473 53.17 -5.25 -26.91
N ARG A 474 52.92 -5.24 -28.23
CA ARG A 474 52.65 -6.44 -29.03
C ARG A 474 53.91 -6.88 -29.77
N SER A 475 54.06 -8.19 -29.98
CA SER A 475 55.13 -8.79 -30.77
C SER A 475 54.73 -9.08 -32.21
N GLN A 476 53.43 -9.13 -32.49
CA GLN A 476 52.87 -9.36 -33.83
C GLN A 476 52.43 -8.03 -34.45
N GLU A 477 52.56 -7.93 -35.77
CA GLU A 477 52.00 -6.81 -36.52
C GLU A 477 50.48 -6.92 -36.59
N THR A 478 49.80 -5.79 -36.38
CA THR A 478 48.37 -5.64 -36.58
C THR A 478 48.15 -4.87 -37.87
N GLN A 479 47.51 -5.50 -38.86
CA GLN A 479 47.06 -4.79 -40.05
C GLN A 479 45.85 -3.92 -39.71
N LEU A 480 45.93 -2.64 -40.06
CA LEU A 480 44.88 -1.67 -39.74
C LEU A 480 43.75 -1.70 -40.77
N ALA A 481 42.54 -1.43 -40.31
CA ALA A 481 41.40 -1.11 -41.15
C ALA A 481 40.83 0.24 -40.73
N ILE A 482 40.54 1.11 -41.70
CA ILE A 482 39.93 2.42 -41.47
C ILE A 482 38.62 2.53 -42.28
N PRO A 483 37.62 3.30 -41.80
CA PRO A 483 36.40 3.54 -42.57
C PRO A 483 36.70 4.26 -43.90
N GLU A 484 35.93 3.94 -44.94
CA GLU A 484 36.04 4.57 -46.27
C GLU A 484 35.61 6.04 -46.30
#